data_AF-A0A953Y028-F1
#
_entry.id   AF-A0A953Y028-F1
#
_cell.length_a   1.000
_cell.length_b   1.000
_cell.length_c   1.000
_cell.angle_alpha   90.00
_cell.angle_beta   90.00
_cell.angle_gamma   90.00
#
_symmetry.space_group_name_H-M   'P 1'
#
loop_
_entity.id
_entity.type
_entity.pdbx_description
1 polymer ?
#
loop_
_entity_poly.entity_id
_entity_poly.type
_entity_poly.pdbx_seq_one_letter_code
_entity_poly.pdbx_strand_id
1 'polypeptide(L)'
;MNRSVRPSLHGLSAPARHVAKMRIETASLSPAWKVRSSKWYRISFDHPLLAEAFDARFPRLRSTPWSKIEGRNGPFGARAELGLSGLGRHDEIDAFLELLRGRVIVSDQTSGSLSLSWHYISGSRSPVGQLLNQAKLYGTQRLNDEAQRAAQDLAQEMVQAFGDFRWFFAGVDAVLAVPRSDPNKADLPGFIAGELAHAHQLADLRATVTKLRRTRSIKTLPMEQKIVELDGSIGVESPYLISGRAILIVDDLYQSGTTINFIAELLKTYGAREVYGFTATKTSSHTDNQGRG
;
A
#
# COMPACT_ATOMS: atom_id res chain seq x y z
N MET A 1 34.63 14.80 3.90
CA MET A 1 34.35 14.02 5.12
C MET A 1 32.94 14.35 5.57
N ASN A 2 31.92 13.64 5.07
CA ASN A 2 30.54 13.84 5.49
C ASN A 2 30.21 12.75 6.52
N ARG A 3 30.13 13.13 7.80
CA ARG A 3 29.78 12.20 8.89
C ARG A 3 28.32 11.82 8.72
N SER A 4 28.04 10.51 8.56
CA SER A 4 26.70 9.97 8.66
C SER A 4 26.17 10.25 10.08
N VAL A 5 25.27 11.22 10.19
CA VAL A 5 24.56 11.49 11.44
C VAL A 5 23.57 10.34 11.62
N ARG A 6 23.79 9.50 12.63
CA ARG A 6 22.88 8.42 12.99
C ARG A 6 21.84 8.95 13.97
N PRO A 7 20.55 9.00 13.62
CA PRO A 7 19.50 9.21 14.61
C PRO A 7 19.28 7.89 15.38
N SER A 8 19.23 7.94 16.71
CA SER A 8 18.79 6.82 17.54
C SER A 8 17.26 6.80 17.61
N LEU A 9 16.61 5.77 17.07
CA LEU A 9 15.15 5.61 17.02
C LEU A 9 14.59 4.91 18.28
N HIS A 10 15.01 5.37 19.47
CA HIS A 10 14.48 4.89 20.76
C HIS A 10 13.08 5.50 21.02
N GLY A 11 12.06 5.00 20.31
CA GLY A 11 10.68 5.50 20.47
C GLY A 11 9.60 4.80 19.63
N LEU A 12 9.96 3.84 18.79
CA LEU A 12 9.03 3.11 17.93
C LEU A 12 7.96 2.36 18.75
N SER A 13 6.76 2.94 18.82
CA SER A 13 5.57 2.26 19.32
C SER A 13 5.08 1.21 18.30
N ALA A 14 4.41 0.16 18.79
CA ALA A 14 3.85 -0.86 17.91
C ALA A 14 2.90 -0.22 16.88
N PRO A 15 3.01 -0.53 15.57
CA PRO A 15 2.13 0.06 14.57
C PRO A 15 0.68 -0.31 14.89
N ALA A 16 -0.21 0.70 14.91
CA ALA A 16 -1.64 0.49 15.00
C ALA A 16 -2.07 -0.41 13.83
N ARG A 17 -2.63 -1.60 14.14
CA ARG A 17 -2.93 -2.64 13.15
C ARG A 17 -4.34 -2.49 12.59
N HIS A 18 -4.65 -1.34 11.99
CA HIS A 18 -5.93 -1.18 11.32
C HIS A 18 -5.78 -1.42 9.82
N VAL A 19 -6.34 -2.52 9.34
CA VAL A 19 -6.50 -2.75 7.90
C VAL A 19 -7.85 -2.19 7.52
N ALA A 20 -7.87 -1.26 6.58
CA ALA A 20 -9.10 -0.75 6.03
C ALA A 20 -9.83 -1.86 5.26
N LYS A 21 -11.03 -2.19 5.72
CA LYS A 21 -12.01 -3.05 5.09
C LYS A 21 -13.11 -2.15 4.52
N MET A 22 -13.14 -2.02 3.21
CA MET A 22 -14.33 -1.53 2.53
C MET A 22 -15.46 -2.56 2.73
N ARG A 23 -16.50 -2.19 3.48
CA ARG A 23 -17.71 -2.99 3.64
C ARG A 23 -18.81 -2.38 2.78
N ILE A 24 -19.08 -3.00 1.63
CA ILE A 24 -20.28 -2.73 0.85
C ILE A 24 -21.37 -3.61 1.44
N GLU A 25 -22.21 -3.05 2.30
CA GLU A 25 -23.49 -3.69 2.63
C GLU A 25 -24.42 -3.44 1.44
N THR A 26 -24.82 -4.53 0.80
CA THR A 26 -25.54 -4.62 -0.47
C THR A 26 -26.53 -3.48 -0.74
N ALA A 27 -26.47 -2.97 -1.98
CA ALA A 27 -27.62 -2.40 -2.66
C ALA A 27 -28.75 -3.43 -2.68
N SER A 28 -29.80 -3.23 -1.88
CA SER A 28 -31.02 -4.01 -2.05
C SER A 28 -31.72 -3.53 -3.32
N LEU A 29 -31.59 -4.30 -4.40
CA LEU A 29 -32.59 -4.35 -5.46
C LEU A 29 -33.81 -5.10 -4.90
N SER A 30 -34.64 -4.44 -4.08
CA SER A 30 -35.97 -4.95 -3.77
C SER A 30 -37.01 -4.05 -4.46
N PRO A 31 -37.86 -4.60 -5.35
CA PRO A 31 -38.91 -3.84 -6.02
C PRO A 31 -40.09 -3.66 -5.06
N ALA A 32 -39.94 -2.85 -4.03
CA ALA A 32 -41.04 -2.56 -3.11
C ALA A 32 -41.75 -1.24 -3.42
N TRP A 33 -41.14 -0.32 -4.17
CA TRP A 33 -41.78 0.93 -4.56
C TRP A 33 -41.43 1.28 -6.00
N LYS A 34 -42.37 1.00 -6.92
CA LYS A 34 -42.35 1.52 -8.29
C LYS A 34 -42.53 3.04 -8.23
N VAL A 35 -41.41 3.76 -8.12
CA VAL A 35 -41.26 5.09 -8.70
C VAL A 35 -39.99 5.04 -9.54
N ARG A 36 -40.08 5.51 -10.79
CA ARG A 36 -39.11 5.32 -11.89
C ARG A 36 -37.63 5.41 -11.43
N SER A 37 -36.89 4.31 -11.64
CA SER A 37 -35.42 4.18 -11.76
C SER A 37 -34.52 4.97 -10.79
N SER A 38 -34.58 4.71 -9.49
CA SER A 38 -33.61 5.29 -8.53
C SER A 38 -32.71 4.19 -7.93
N LYS A 39 -31.42 4.17 -8.29
CA LYS A 39 -30.37 3.38 -7.62
C LYS A 39 -29.88 4.17 -6.40
N TRP A 40 -29.81 3.52 -5.24
CA TRP A 40 -29.26 4.07 -4.00
C TRP A 40 -28.05 3.23 -3.56
N TYR A 41 -27.02 3.87 -3.02
CA TYR A 41 -25.83 3.20 -2.49
C TYR A 41 -25.67 3.53 -1.02
N ARG A 42 -25.27 2.54 -0.23
CA ARG A 42 -24.72 2.73 1.11
C ARG A 42 -23.25 2.32 1.07
N ILE A 43 -22.36 3.28 1.26
CA ILE A 43 -20.92 3.08 1.21
C ILE A 43 -20.33 3.55 2.54
N SER A 44 -19.55 2.70 3.19
CA SER A 44 -18.83 3.02 4.42
C SER A 44 -17.36 2.69 4.23
N PHE A 45 -16.49 3.67 4.50
CA PHE A 45 -15.05 3.47 4.57
C PHE A 45 -14.63 3.51 6.03
N ASP A 46 -13.77 2.58 6.42
CA ASP A 46 -13.12 2.55 7.72
C ASP A 46 -11.73 3.22 7.70
N HIS A 47 -11.47 4.02 6.67
CA HIS A 47 -10.26 4.82 6.50
C HIS A 47 -10.58 6.25 6.06
N PRO A 48 -10.07 7.29 6.75
CA PRO A 48 -10.38 8.69 6.44
C PRO A 48 -9.93 9.11 5.03
N LEU A 49 -8.75 8.67 4.55
CA LEU A 49 -8.32 9.00 3.17
C LEU A 49 -9.28 8.50 2.09
N LEU A 50 -9.92 7.35 2.30
CA LEU A 50 -10.91 6.83 1.34
C LEU A 50 -12.19 7.66 1.37
N ALA A 51 -12.59 8.08 2.56
CA ALA A 51 -13.72 8.98 2.75
C ALA A 51 -13.49 10.33 2.08
N GLU A 52 -12.35 10.96 2.35
CA GLU A 52 -11.94 12.25 1.77
C GLU A 52 -11.82 12.16 0.24
N ALA A 53 -11.22 11.09 -0.28
CA ALA A 53 -11.10 10.89 -1.72
C ALA A 53 -12.46 10.70 -2.41
N PHE A 54 -13.38 9.96 -1.77
CA PHE A 54 -14.73 9.78 -2.28
C PHE A 54 -15.47 11.12 -2.32
N ASP A 55 -15.42 11.91 -1.24
CA ASP A 55 -16.04 13.23 -1.19
C ASP A 55 -15.45 14.21 -2.21
N ALA A 56 -14.12 14.23 -2.36
CA ALA A 56 -13.44 15.07 -3.33
C ALA A 56 -13.84 14.72 -4.78
N ARG A 57 -14.03 13.42 -5.08
CA ARG A 57 -14.46 12.94 -6.40
C ARG A 57 -15.95 13.14 -6.65
N PHE A 58 -16.75 13.13 -5.60
CA PHE A 58 -18.21 13.19 -5.68
C PHE A 58 -18.84 14.32 -4.81
N PRO A 59 -18.39 15.58 -4.93
CA PRO A 59 -18.71 16.67 -3.98
C PRO A 59 -20.17 17.13 -4.01
N ARG A 60 -20.93 16.73 -5.03
CA ARG A 60 -22.35 17.07 -5.22
C ARG A 60 -23.30 15.93 -4.82
N LEU A 61 -22.76 14.78 -4.43
CA LEU A 61 -23.58 13.75 -3.81
C LEU A 61 -23.90 14.24 -2.40
N ARG A 62 -25.20 14.29 -2.04
CA ARG A 62 -25.59 14.55 -0.65
C ARG A 62 -25.16 13.36 0.20
N SER A 63 -23.94 13.39 0.73
CA SER A 63 -23.57 12.55 1.85
C SER A 63 -24.29 13.07 3.09
N THR A 64 -24.87 12.18 3.89
CA THR A 64 -25.02 12.55 5.31
C THR A 64 -23.60 12.84 5.80
N PRO A 65 -23.37 13.94 6.55
CA PRO A 65 -22.05 14.24 7.10
C PRO A 65 -21.47 12.98 7.73
N TRP A 66 -20.17 12.74 7.56
CA TRP A 66 -19.47 11.61 8.20
C TRP A 66 -19.77 11.66 9.70
N SER A 67 -20.80 10.96 10.14
CA SER A 67 -21.12 10.90 11.54
C SER A 67 -20.11 9.94 12.13
N LYS A 68 -19.41 10.40 13.16
CA LYS A 68 -18.58 9.56 14.01
C LYS A 68 -19.54 8.57 14.68
N ILE A 69 -19.89 7.48 14.01
CA ILE A 69 -20.72 6.42 14.59
C ILE A 69 -19.80 5.62 15.52
N GLU A 70 -19.55 6.16 16.71
CA GLU A 70 -19.04 5.39 17.84
C GLU A 70 -20.14 4.40 18.24
N GLY A 71 -20.11 3.19 17.67
CA GLY A 71 -21.13 2.20 17.99
C GLY A 71 -21.04 0.91 17.18
N ARG A 72 -20.28 -0.04 17.72
CA ARG A 72 -20.14 -1.46 17.31
C ARG A 72 -19.26 -1.70 16.05
N ASN A 73 -17.94 -1.62 16.27
CA ASN A 73 -16.85 -2.26 15.50
C ASN A 73 -16.00 -1.46 14.48
N GLY A 74 -15.89 -0.13 14.57
CA GLY A 74 -14.81 0.61 13.86
C GLY A 74 -14.93 2.14 13.94
N PRO A 75 -13.82 2.91 13.88
CA PRO A 75 -13.81 4.35 14.18
C PRO A 75 -14.21 5.30 13.03
N PHE A 76 -14.39 4.80 11.80
CA PHE A 76 -14.77 5.63 10.64
C PHE A 76 -15.83 4.90 9.81
N GLY A 77 -16.90 5.59 9.46
CA GLY A 77 -17.93 5.08 8.56
C GLY A 77 -18.83 6.21 8.10
N ALA A 78 -18.93 6.42 6.79
CA ALA A 78 -20.04 7.21 6.25
C ALA A 78 -21.29 6.37 6.12
N ARG A 79 -22.41 7.07 6.18
CA ARG A 79 -23.61 6.72 5.45
C ARG A 79 -23.75 7.76 4.33
N ALA A 80 -23.86 7.33 3.09
CA ALA A 80 -24.43 8.15 2.02
C ALA A 80 -25.80 7.55 1.66
N GLU A 81 -26.80 8.39 1.44
CA GLU A 81 -28.08 7.99 0.86
C GLU A 81 -28.26 8.75 -0.44
N LEU A 82 -28.08 8.05 -1.55
CA LEU A 82 -28.00 8.65 -2.87
C LEU A 82 -29.36 8.65 -3.58
N GLY A 83 -30.08 9.78 -3.49
CA GLY A 83 -31.27 10.03 -4.31
C GLY A 83 -30.86 10.49 -5.70
N LEU A 84 -30.58 9.54 -6.60
CA LEU A 84 -30.01 9.82 -7.92
C LEU A 84 -31.05 9.92 -9.04
N SER A 85 -32.24 10.45 -8.75
CA SER A 85 -33.19 10.81 -9.80
C SER A 85 -32.67 12.03 -10.58
N GLY A 86 -31.82 11.82 -11.59
CA GLY A 86 -31.50 12.83 -12.61
C GLY A 86 -30.02 13.07 -12.93
N LEU A 87 -29.06 12.41 -12.27
CA LEU A 87 -27.63 12.60 -12.53
C LEU A 87 -27.03 11.25 -12.91
N GLY A 88 -26.73 11.02 -14.20
CA GLY A 88 -26.18 9.78 -14.75
C GLY A 88 -24.75 9.42 -14.28
N ARG A 89 -24.46 9.46 -12.98
CA ARG A 89 -23.15 9.23 -12.37
C ARG A 89 -22.99 7.86 -11.71
N HIS A 90 -23.94 6.95 -11.96
CA HIS A 90 -23.89 5.58 -11.46
C HIS A 90 -22.62 4.86 -11.91
N ASP A 91 -22.28 4.99 -13.19
CA ASP A 91 -21.12 4.31 -13.78
C ASP A 91 -19.79 4.85 -13.20
N GLU A 92 -19.72 6.14 -12.83
CA GLU A 92 -18.54 6.71 -12.17
C GLU A 92 -18.35 6.19 -10.74
N ILE A 93 -19.44 6.04 -9.99
CA ILE A 93 -19.41 5.48 -8.63
C ILE A 93 -19.08 4.00 -8.70
N ASP A 94 -19.73 3.25 -9.60
CA ASP A 94 -19.46 1.84 -9.83
C ASP A 94 -17.99 1.65 -10.22
N ALA A 95 -17.45 2.44 -11.16
CA ALA A 95 -16.02 2.41 -11.52
C ALA A 95 -15.09 2.73 -10.35
N PHE A 96 -15.42 3.69 -9.50
CA PHE A 96 -14.62 3.99 -8.30
C PHE A 96 -14.65 2.83 -7.29
N LEU A 97 -15.80 2.21 -7.06
CA LEU A 97 -15.92 1.06 -6.16
C LEU A 97 -15.23 -0.19 -6.71
N GLU A 98 -15.28 -0.40 -8.04
CA GLU A 98 -14.51 -1.44 -8.72
C GLU A 98 -13.01 -1.20 -8.59
N LEU A 99 -12.55 0.04 -8.73
CA LEU A 99 -11.14 0.40 -8.55
C LEU A 99 -10.62 0.01 -7.15
N LEU A 100 -11.45 0.22 -6.12
CA LEU A 100 -11.14 -0.15 -4.74
C LEU A 100 -11.26 -1.65 -4.47
N ARG A 101 -11.98 -2.41 -5.31
CA ARG A 101 -12.29 -3.81 -5.06
C ARG A 101 -11.01 -4.66 -5.03
N GLY A 102 -10.87 -5.46 -3.98
CA GLY A 102 -9.73 -6.37 -3.79
C GLY A 102 -8.44 -5.68 -3.36
N ARG A 103 -8.38 -4.34 -3.36
CA ARG A 103 -7.23 -3.57 -2.88
C ARG A 103 -7.20 -3.57 -1.36
N VAL A 104 -5.99 -3.45 -0.80
CA VAL A 104 -5.81 -3.42 0.66
C VAL A 104 -5.12 -2.14 1.07
N ILE A 105 -5.88 -1.25 1.70
CA ILE A 105 -5.34 -0.03 2.28
C ILE A 105 -5.04 -0.28 3.75
N VAL A 106 -3.86 0.13 4.18
CA VAL A 106 -3.36 -0.08 5.54
C VAL A 106 -3.16 1.27 6.20
N SER A 107 -3.77 1.43 7.36
CA SER A 107 -3.45 2.52 8.28
C SER A 107 -2.24 2.10 9.09
N ASP A 108 -1.08 2.70 8.79
CA ASP A 108 0.19 2.47 9.48
C ASP A 108 0.86 3.82 9.84
N GLN A 109 2.17 3.85 10.06
CA GLN A 109 2.88 5.10 10.43
C GLN A 109 3.29 5.95 9.22
N THR A 110 2.92 5.50 8.01
CA THR A 110 3.08 6.26 6.77
C THR A 110 1.91 7.22 6.57
N SER A 111 1.94 8.02 5.52
CA SER A 111 0.82 8.83 5.03
C SER A 111 -0.30 7.96 4.45
N GLY A 112 -0.06 6.66 4.25
CA GLY A 112 -0.99 5.67 3.76
C GLY A 112 -0.25 4.57 3.01
N SER A 113 -0.63 3.32 3.27
CA SER A 113 -0.08 2.16 2.55
C SER A 113 -1.16 1.49 1.71
N LEU A 114 -0.81 1.10 0.48
CA LEU A 114 -1.69 0.36 -0.44
C LEU A 114 -1.00 -0.94 -0.87
N SER A 115 -1.76 -2.04 -0.89
CA SER A 115 -1.38 -3.27 -1.56
C SER A 115 -2.38 -3.61 -2.67
N LEU A 116 -1.90 -4.10 -3.82
CA LEU A 116 -2.79 -4.46 -4.92
C LEU A 116 -3.80 -5.54 -4.55
N SER A 117 -3.41 -6.48 -3.69
CA SER A 117 -4.26 -7.58 -3.24
C SER A 117 -3.80 -8.16 -1.90
N TRP A 118 -4.67 -8.94 -1.25
CA TRP A 118 -4.22 -9.93 -0.28
C TRP A 118 -3.30 -10.97 -0.94
N HIS A 119 -2.32 -11.48 -0.21
CA HIS A 119 -1.42 -12.54 -0.68
C HIS A 119 -2.17 -13.88 -0.84
N TYR A 120 -3.10 -14.14 0.07
CA TYR A 120 -4.05 -15.25 0.01
C TYR A 120 -5.48 -14.73 0.19
N ILE A 121 -6.43 -15.29 -0.56
CA ILE A 121 -7.87 -15.02 -0.46
C ILE A 121 -8.54 -16.38 -0.24
N SER A 122 -9.33 -16.51 0.83
CA SER A 122 -10.10 -17.74 1.14
C SER A 122 -9.27 -19.03 1.10
N GLY A 123 -8.04 -18.98 1.62
CA GLY A 123 -7.14 -20.15 1.72
C GLY A 123 -6.31 -20.48 0.48
N SER A 124 -6.49 -19.75 -0.62
CA SER A 124 -5.71 -19.90 -1.87
C SER A 124 -4.91 -18.64 -2.18
N ARG A 125 -3.78 -18.74 -2.90
CA ARG A 125 -3.06 -17.53 -3.36
C ARG A 125 -3.95 -16.74 -4.29
N SER A 126 -4.00 -15.42 -4.08
CA SER A 126 -4.65 -14.50 -5.02
C SER A 126 -3.91 -14.49 -6.37
N PRO A 127 -4.53 -14.00 -7.46
CA PRO A 127 -3.83 -13.84 -8.74
C PRO A 127 -2.51 -13.05 -8.62
N VAL A 128 -2.54 -11.89 -7.96
CA VAL A 128 -1.33 -11.10 -7.68
C VAL A 128 -0.34 -11.86 -6.78
N GLY A 129 -0.84 -12.65 -5.83
CA GLY A 129 -0.02 -13.51 -4.98
C GLY A 129 0.67 -14.65 -5.74
N GLN A 130 0.04 -15.17 -6.80
CA GLN A 130 0.64 -16.15 -7.71
C GLN A 130 1.71 -15.51 -8.59
N LEU A 131 1.40 -14.36 -9.20
CA LEU A 131 2.38 -13.56 -9.96
C LEU A 131 3.61 -13.23 -9.11
N LEU A 132 3.42 -12.73 -7.89
CA LEU A 132 4.51 -12.46 -6.98
C LEU A 132 5.32 -13.73 -6.63
N ASN A 133 4.67 -14.88 -6.47
CA ASN A 133 5.37 -16.12 -6.18
C ASN A 133 6.29 -16.54 -7.35
N GLN A 134 5.79 -16.43 -8.58
CA GLN A 134 6.56 -16.70 -9.80
C GLN A 134 7.70 -15.70 -10.00
N ALA A 135 7.44 -14.41 -9.74
CA ALA A 135 8.41 -13.33 -9.86
C ALA A 135 9.56 -13.41 -8.84
N LYS A 136 9.44 -14.14 -7.73
CA LYS A 136 10.51 -14.28 -6.72
C LYS A 136 11.78 -14.96 -7.25
N LEU A 137 11.69 -15.70 -8.35
CA LEU A 137 12.82 -16.34 -9.03
C LEU A 137 13.43 -15.46 -10.14
N TYR A 138 12.97 -14.21 -10.27
CA TYR A 138 13.49 -13.27 -11.26
C TYR A 138 15.00 -13.05 -11.08
N GLY A 139 15.79 -13.15 -12.14
CA GLY A 139 17.24 -12.92 -12.05
C GLY A 139 18.04 -13.96 -11.26
N THR A 140 17.46 -15.09 -10.85
CA THR A 140 18.21 -16.25 -10.34
C THR A 140 18.51 -17.23 -11.47
N GLN A 141 19.78 -17.37 -11.87
CA GLN A 141 20.26 -18.18 -13.01
C GLN A 141 19.58 -17.88 -14.38
N ARG A 142 20.22 -18.33 -15.46
CA ARG A 142 20.25 -17.67 -16.78
C ARG A 142 18.98 -17.82 -17.66
N LEU A 143 17.94 -18.55 -17.24
CA LEU A 143 16.83 -18.97 -18.12
C LEU A 143 15.52 -19.24 -17.36
N ASN A 144 14.87 -18.22 -16.79
CA ASN A 144 13.46 -18.34 -16.43
C ASN A 144 12.64 -17.19 -17.02
N ASP A 145 12.25 -17.35 -18.29
CA ASP A 145 11.39 -16.40 -18.98
C ASP A 145 10.02 -16.24 -18.29
N GLU A 146 9.53 -17.24 -17.56
CA GLU A 146 8.27 -17.16 -16.81
C GLU A 146 8.40 -16.25 -15.60
N ALA A 147 9.49 -16.34 -14.83
CA ALA A 147 9.75 -15.43 -13.72
C ALA A 147 10.03 -14.01 -14.21
N GLN A 148 10.69 -13.88 -15.37
CA GLN A 148 10.89 -12.59 -16.04
C GLN A 148 9.54 -11.96 -16.43
N ARG A 149 8.67 -12.72 -17.10
CA ARG A 149 7.32 -12.29 -17.47
C ARG A 149 6.48 -11.97 -16.24
N ALA A 150 6.47 -12.83 -15.22
CA ALA A 150 5.71 -12.58 -13.99
C ALA A 150 6.18 -11.32 -13.25
N ALA A 151 7.48 -11.02 -13.25
CA ALA A 151 8.00 -9.77 -12.68
C ALA A 151 7.56 -8.56 -13.51
N GLN A 152 7.61 -8.65 -14.84
CA GLN A 152 7.13 -7.60 -15.75
C GLN A 152 5.63 -7.36 -15.59
N ASP A 153 4.81 -8.42 -15.58
CA ASP A 153 3.36 -8.34 -15.40
C ASP A 153 3.03 -7.72 -14.04
N LEU A 154 3.71 -8.15 -12.97
CA LEU A 154 3.53 -7.56 -11.64
C LEU A 154 3.93 -6.09 -11.59
N ALA A 155 5.04 -5.71 -12.24
CA ALA A 155 5.46 -4.32 -12.32
C ALA A 155 4.46 -3.47 -13.11
N GLN A 156 3.94 -3.99 -14.24
CA GLN A 156 2.90 -3.33 -15.03
C GLN A 156 1.61 -3.14 -14.23
N GLU A 157 1.17 -4.14 -13.47
CA GLU A 157 0.01 -4.01 -12.58
C GLU A 157 0.23 -2.92 -11.52
N MET A 158 1.42 -2.86 -10.91
CA MET A 158 1.75 -1.83 -9.93
C MET A 158 1.86 -0.43 -10.56
N VAL A 159 2.43 -0.32 -11.76
CA VAL A 159 2.51 0.93 -12.53
C VAL A 159 1.13 1.46 -12.90
N GLN A 160 0.25 0.59 -13.40
CA GLN A 160 -1.13 0.96 -13.73
C GLN A 160 -1.90 1.38 -12.47
N ALA A 161 -1.85 0.57 -11.42
CA ALA A 161 -2.54 0.87 -10.18
C ALA A 161 -2.03 2.16 -9.52
N PHE A 162 -0.73 2.47 -9.59
CA PHE A 162 -0.23 3.77 -9.11
C PHE A 162 -0.85 4.94 -9.89
N GLY A 163 -1.05 4.78 -11.20
CA GLY A 163 -1.79 5.73 -12.05
C GLY A 163 -3.25 5.89 -11.61
N ASP A 164 -3.96 4.78 -11.41
CA ASP A 164 -5.37 4.81 -11.01
C ASP A 164 -5.58 5.35 -9.59
N PHE A 165 -4.58 5.17 -8.72
CA PHE A 165 -4.56 5.62 -7.33
C PHE A 165 -3.74 6.90 -7.12
N ARG A 166 -3.49 7.72 -8.15
CA ARG A 166 -2.75 8.99 -7.97
C ARG A 166 -3.35 9.94 -6.95
N TRP A 167 -4.67 9.87 -6.76
CA TRP A 167 -5.37 10.62 -5.71
C TRP A 167 -5.01 10.14 -4.30
N PHE A 168 -4.69 8.86 -4.12
CA PHE A 168 -4.22 8.31 -2.84
C PHE A 168 -2.75 8.66 -2.61
N PHE A 169 -1.94 8.57 -3.65
CA PHE A 169 -0.52 8.94 -3.66
C PHE A 169 -0.29 10.42 -4.01
N ALA A 170 -1.15 11.30 -3.50
CA ALA A 170 -1.19 12.70 -3.89
C ALA A 170 0.18 13.38 -3.66
N GLY A 171 0.69 14.03 -4.70
CA GLY A 171 1.94 14.78 -4.64
C GLY A 171 3.22 13.96 -4.57
N VAL A 172 3.15 12.61 -4.65
CA VAL A 172 4.33 11.75 -4.75
C VAL A 172 5.18 12.16 -5.95
N ASP A 173 6.43 12.51 -5.66
CA ASP A 173 7.42 13.00 -6.64
C ASP A 173 8.70 12.14 -6.69
N ALA A 174 8.80 11.12 -5.83
CA ALA A 174 9.95 10.24 -5.74
C ALA A 174 9.55 8.81 -5.35
N VAL A 175 10.35 7.84 -5.77
CA VAL A 175 10.17 6.43 -5.46
C VAL A 175 11.42 5.83 -4.85
N LEU A 176 11.23 4.94 -3.89
CA LEU A 176 12.27 4.28 -3.14
C LEU A 176 11.94 2.80 -2.99
N ALA A 177 12.83 1.91 -3.39
CA ALA A 177 12.66 0.49 -3.13
C ALA A 177 13.12 0.13 -1.72
N VAL A 178 12.41 -0.79 -1.07
CA VAL A 178 12.91 -1.43 0.15
C VAL A 178 14.24 -2.15 -0.18
N PRO A 179 15.34 -1.84 0.51
CA PRO A 179 16.64 -2.45 0.20
C PRO A 179 16.62 -3.96 0.42
N ARG A 180 17.17 -4.69 -0.55
CA ARG A 180 17.32 -6.14 -0.44
C ARG A 180 18.07 -6.53 0.83
N SER A 181 17.58 -7.59 1.49
CA SER A 181 18.29 -8.19 2.62
C SER A 181 19.48 -9.06 2.18
N ASP A 182 19.48 -9.55 0.93
CA ASP A 182 20.52 -10.42 0.37
C ASP A 182 20.90 -9.93 -1.04
N PRO A 183 22.14 -9.46 -1.26
CA PRO A 183 22.57 -8.93 -2.56
C PRO A 183 22.64 -10.00 -3.65
N ASN A 184 22.70 -11.28 -3.28
CA ASN A 184 22.73 -12.41 -4.22
C ASN A 184 21.34 -12.82 -4.74
N LYS A 185 20.27 -12.18 -4.24
CA LYS A 185 18.90 -12.42 -4.67
C LYS A 185 18.41 -11.33 -5.61
N ALA A 186 17.42 -11.70 -6.40
CA ALA A 186 16.57 -10.82 -7.19
C ALA A 186 16.21 -9.53 -6.45
N ASP A 187 16.32 -8.39 -7.13
CA ASP A 187 15.82 -7.11 -6.63
C ASP A 187 14.44 -6.79 -7.20
N LEU A 188 13.44 -7.59 -6.85
CA LEU A 188 12.09 -7.37 -7.34
C LEU A 188 11.54 -5.98 -6.91
N PRO A 189 11.68 -5.53 -5.64
CA PRO A 189 11.31 -4.17 -5.26
C PRO A 189 12.06 -3.10 -6.07
N GLY A 190 13.38 -3.25 -6.24
CA GLY A 190 14.20 -2.34 -7.03
C GLY A 190 13.81 -2.30 -8.50
N PHE A 191 13.47 -3.45 -9.09
CA PHE A 191 12.96 -3.54 -10.46
C PHE A 191 11.63 -2.78 -10.61
N ILE A 192 10.63 -3.11 -9.77
CA ILE A 192 9.31 -2.46 -9.79
C ILE A 192 9.43 -0.94 -9.56
N ALA A 193 10.25 -0.50 -8.61
CA ALA A 193 10.49 0.92 -8.37
C ALA A 193 11.13 1.62 -9.58
N GLY A 194 12.00 0.95 -10.32
CA GLY A 194 12.57 1.48 -11.57
C GLY A 194 11.51 1.66 -12.66
N GLU A 195 10.63 0.67 -12.84
CA GLU A 195 9.50 0.75 -13.77
C GLU A 195 8.53 1.88 -13.39
N LEU A 196 8.22 2.03 -12.09
CA LEU A 196 7.44 3.16 -11.57
C LEU A 196 8.11 4.50 -11.83
N ALA A 197 9.41 4.62 -11.53
CA ALA A 197 10.16 5.86 -11.79
C ALA A 197 10.10 6.26 -13.26
N HIS A 198 10.31 5.29 -14.16
CA HIS A 198 10.30 5.53 -15.59
C HIS A 198 8.91 5.91 -16.11
N ALA A 199 7.89 5.08 -15.84
CA ALA A 199 6.54 5.27 -16.36
C ALA A 199 5.86 6.55 -15.86
N HIS A 200 6.19 6.96 -14.64
CA HIS A 200 5.54 8.08 -13.94
C HIS A 200 6.44 9.29 -13.72
N GLN A 201 7.64 9.30 -14.29
CA GLN A 201 8.63 10.38 -14.22
C GLN A 201 8.97 10.79 -12.78
N LEU A 202 9.08 9.82 -11.88
CA LEU A 202 9.41 10.07 -10.47
C LEU A 202 10.93 10.12 -10.28
N ALA A 203 11.39 10.91 -9.30
CA ALA A 203 12.78 10.85 -8.88
C ALA A 203 13.11 9.46 -8.32
N ASP A 204 14.13 8.81 -8.88
CA ASP A 204 14.58 7.49 -8.46
C ASP A 204 15.54 7.57 -7.28
N LEU A 205 15.07 7.15 -6.10
CA LEU A 205 15.84 7.16 -4.86
C LEU A 205 16.34 5.77 -4.46
N ARG A 206 16.34 4.77 -5.37
CA ARG A 206 16.80 3.39 -5.06
C ARG A 206 18.22 3.32 -4.51
N ALA A 207 19.10 4.26 -4.88
CA ALA A 207 20.47 4.35 -4.36
C ALA A 207 20.61 5.18 -3.07
N THR A 208 19.55 5.85 -2.62
CA THR A 208 19.59 6.79 -1.49
C THR A 208 19.53 6.08 -0.14
N VAL A 209 18.76 5.00 -0.06
CA VAL A 209 18.64 4.16 1.13
C VAL A 209 19.20 2.78 0.81
N THR A 210 20.21 2.35 1.55
CA THR A 210 20.97 1.14 1.25
C THR A 210 20.98 0.18 2.43
N LYS A 211 21.25 -1.09 2.14
CA LYS A 211 21.47 -2.10 3.17
C LYS A 211 22.94 -2.07 3.59
N LEU A 212 23.22 -1.66 4.82
CA LEU A 212 24.58 -1.54 5.37
C LEU A 212 25.15 -2.90 5.80
N ARG A 213 24.30 -3.83 6.23
CA ARG A 213 24.68 -5.20 6.58
C ARG A 213 23.56 -6.19 6.27
N ARG A 214 23.92 -7.46 6.04
CA ARG A 214 22.95 -8.55 5.96
C ARG A 214 22.19 -8.66 7.28
N THR A 215 20.87 -8.78 7.20
CA THR A 215 20.02 -9.07 8.36
C THR A 215 19.58 -10.52 8.34
N ARG A 216 19.32 -11.08 9.52
CA ARG A 216 18.57 -12.35 9.62
C ARG A 216 17.17 -12.17 9.01
N SER A 217 16.48 -13.28 8.74
CA SER A 217 15.10 -13.22 8.23
C SER A 217 14.20 -12.48 9.24
N ILE A 218 13.88 -11.22 8.93
CA ILE A 218 13.03 -10.37 9.79
C ILE A 218 11.62 -10.94 9.90
N LYS A 219 11.18 -11.73 8.91
CA LYS A 219 9.82 -12.28 8.81
C LYS A 219 9.43 -13.10 10.04
N THR A 220 10.38 -13.78 10.68
CA THR A 220 10.14 -14.71 11.80
C THR A 220 10.42 -14.12 13.16
N LEU A 221 10.98 -12.90 13.24
CA LEU A 221 11.35 -12.29 14.52
C LEU A 221 10.13 -11.67 15.24
N PRO A 222 10.09 -11.65 16.57
CA PRO A 222 9.19 -10.80 17.35
C PRO A 222 9.38 -9.31 17.01
N MET A 223 8.34 -8.48 17.16
CA MET A 223 8.35 -7.07 16.73
C MET A 223 9.54 -6.27 17.29
N GLU A 224 9.81 -6.38 18.59
CA GLU A 224 10.92 -5.69 19.25
C GLU A 224 12.27 -6.06 18.62
N GLN A 225 12.46 -7.34 18.29
CA GLN A 225 13.67 -7.83 17.63
C GLN A 225 13.73 -7.40 16.16
N LYS A 226 12.60 -7.20 15.48
CA LYS A 226 12.59 -6.67 14.10
C LYS A 226 13.17 -5.26 14.04
N ILE A 227 12.81 -4.40 15.00
CA ILE A 227 13.30 -3.02 15.07
C ILE A 227 14.81 -3.01 15.32
N VAL A 228 15.28 -3.78 16.31
CA VAL A 228 16.72 -3.90 16.61
C VAL A 228 17.50 -4.48 15.42
N GLU A 229 16.94 -5.45 14.71
CA GLU A 229 17.59 -6.04 13.54
C GLU A 229 17.65 -5.05 12.35
N LEU A 230 16.64 -4.18 12.21
CA LEU A 230 16.60 -3.14 11.18
C LEU A 230 17.51 -1.96 11.52
N ASP A 231 17.57 -1.58 12.79
CA ASP A 231 18.41 -0.50 13.27
C ASP A 231 19.90 -0.79 13.00
N GLY A 232 20.58 0.21 12.45
CA GLY A 232 21.94 0.09 11.93
C GLY A 232 22.12 -0.85 10.73
N SER A 233 21.06 -1.49 10.21
CA SER A 233 21.13 -2.33 8.99
C SER A 233 20.78 -1.58 7.72
N ILE A 234 20.11 -0.44 7.85
CA ILE A 234 19.71 0.44 6.75
C ILE A 234 20.40 1.79 6.95
N GLY A 235 20.96 2.33 5.88
CA GLY A 235 21.67 3.60 5.86
C GLY A 235 21.08 4.57 4.83
N VAL A 236 21.39 5.85 5.01
CA VAL A 236 21.04 6.92 4.06
C VAL A 236 22.33 7.53 3.53
N GLU A 237 22.60 7.34 2.25
CA GLU A 237 23.83 7.83 1.58
C GLU A 237 23.67 9.27 1.08
N SER A 238 22.46 9.66 0.65
CA SER A 238 22.18 10.97 0.04
C SER A 238 20.98 11.67 0.71
N PRO A 239 21.10 12.09 1.98
CA PRO A 239 19.97 12.62 2.75
C PRO A 239 19.37 13.91 2.17
N TYR A 240 20.17 14.71 1.46
CA TYR A 240 19.71 15.93 0.79
C TYR A 240 18.69 15.66 -0.33
N LEU A 241 18.62 14.44 -0.86
CA LEU A 241 17.62 14.05 -1.86
C LEU A 241 16.24 13.79 -1.25
N ILE A 242 16.13 13.67 0.09
CA ILE A 242 14.89 13.28 0.78
C ILE A 242 14.06 14.50 1.18
N SER A 243 14.73 15.59 1.59
CA SER A 243 14.07 16.73 2.22
C SER A 243 13.00 17.37 1.32
N GLY A 244 11.81 17.61 1.90
CA GLY A 244 10.68 18.26 1.24
C GLY A 244 9.91 17.40 0.23
N ARG A 245 10.30 16.14 0.01
CA ARG A 245 9.65 15.26 -0.98
C ARG A 245 8.49 14.46 -0.42
N ALA A 246 7.56 14.10 -1.29
CA ALA A 246 6.62 13.02 -1.03
C ALA A 246 7.13 11.73 -1.68
N ILE A 247 7.45 10.73 -0.86
CA ILE A 247 8.21 9.55 -1.28
C ILE A 247 7.33 8.30 -1.23
N LEU A 248 7.35 7.50 -2.29
CA LEU A 248 6.71 6.19 -2.37
C LEU A 248 7.72 5.08 -2.03
N ILE A 249 7.51 4.37 -0.93
CA ILE A 249 8.27 3.16 -0.58
C ILE A 249 7.63 1.96 -1.29
N VAL A 250 8.40 1.26 -2.11
CA VAL A 250 7.98 0.09 -2.88
C VAL A 250 8.56 -1.18 -2.27
N ASP A 251 7.70 -2.16 -2.00
CA ASP A 251 8.09 -3.50 -1.55
C ASP A 251 7.27 -4.58 -2.26
N ASP A 252 7.69 -5.84 -2.20
CA ASP A 252 6.97 -6.94 -2.82
C ASP A 252 5.80 -7.43 -1.94
N LEU A 253 6.01 -7.50 -0.63
CA LEU A 253 5.08 -8.11 0.32
C LEU A 253 4.98 -7.32 1.63
N TYR A 254 3.80 -6.75 1.88
CA TYR A 254 3.45 -6.18 3.18
C TYR A 254 3.09 -7.31 4.17
N GLN A 255 4.00 -7.66 5.07
CA GLN A 255 3.71 -8.62 6.15
C GLN A 255 3.21 -7.90 7.41
N SER A 256 4.15 -7.46 8.27
CA SER A 256 3.85 -6.71 9.49
C SER A 256 3.93 -5.19 9.31
N GLY A 257 4.39 -4.71 8.15
CA GLY A 257 4.68 -3.30 7.90
C GLY A 257 5.95 -2.78 8.56
N THR A 258 6.68 -3.61 9.32
CA THR A 258 7.81 -3.14 10.12
C THR A 258 8.91 -2.49 9.27
N THR A 259 9.26 -3.11 8.15
CA THR A 259 10.28 -2.55 7.23
C THR A 259 9.84 -1.21 6.64
N ILE A 260 8.60 -1.13 6.13
CA ILE A 260 8.05 0.09 5.54
C ILE A 260 7.98 1.21 6.58
N ASN A 261 7.45 0.94 7.78
CA ASN A 261 7.34 1.94 8.84
C ASN A 261 8.71 2.42 9.32
N PHE A 262 9.68 1.51 9.48
CA PHE A 262 11.05 1.88 9.84
C PHE A 262 11.68 2.81 8.81
N ILE A 263 11.57 2.46 7.51
CA ILE A 263 12.09 3.31 6.43
C ILE A 263 11.33 4.64 6.39
N ALA A 264 10.02 4.63 6.60
CA ALA A 264 9.22 5.85 6.60
C ALA A 264 9.63 6.81 7.73
N GLU A 265 9.84 6.32 8.94
CA GLU A 265 10.35 7.13 10.05
C GLU A 265 11.75 7.67 9.77
N LEU A 266 12.62 6.86 9.18
CA LEU A 266 13.95 7.28 8.75
C LEU A 266 13.86 8.43 7.72
N LEU A 267 13.04 8.27 6.68
CA LEU A 267 12.83 9.31 5.66
C LEU A 267 12.23 10.59 6.26
N LYS A 268 11.26 10.47 7.17
CA LYS A 268 10.69 11.62 7.91
C LYS A 268 11.73 12.34 8.75
N THR A 269 12.65 11.60 9.39
CA THR A 269 13.79 12.18 10.13
C THR A 269 14.73 12.98 9.24
N TYR A 270 14.86 12.61 7.96
CA TYR A 270 15.59 13.39 6.94
C TYR A 270 14.73 14.44 6.23
N GLY A 271 13.53 14.73 6.74
CA GLY A 271 12.69 15.83 6.29
C GLY A 271 11.78 15.52 5.11
N ALA A 272 11.47 14.25 4.83
CA ALA A 272 10.41 13.92 3.87
C ALA A 272 9.08 14.56 4.30
N ARG A 273 8.36 15.16 3.35
CA ARG A 273 7.05 15.81 3.55
C ARG A 273 5.97 14.76 3.79
N GLU A 274 5.89 13.77 2.91
CA GLU A 274 4.96 12.65 3.00
C GLU A 274 5.71 11.37 2.65
N VAL A 275 5.26 10.24 3.20
CA VAL A 275 5.82 8.93 2.85
C VAL A 275 4.68 7.94 2.70
N TYR A 276 4.58 7.25 1.56
CA TYR A 276 3.54 6.25 1.30
C TYR A 276 4.17 4.87 1.16
N GLY A 277 3.44 3.82 1.54
CA GLY A 277 3.82 2.44 1.25
C GLY A 277 3.06 1.89 0.05
N PHE A 278 3.72 1.15 -0.82
CA PHE A 278 3.08 0.50 -1.95
C PHE A 278 3.66 -0.89 -2.19
N THR A 279 2.80 -1.92 -2.12
CA THR A 279 3.25 -3.31 -2.29
C THR A 279 2.37 -4.11 -3.24
N ALA A 280 2.92 -5.18 -3.82
CA ALA A 280 2.11 -6.09 -4.63
C ALA A 280 1.05 -6.79 -3.78
N THR A 281 1.45 -7.39 -2.66
CA THR A 281 0.50 -8.10 -1.80
C THR A 281 0.65 -7.81 -0.32
N LYS A 282 -0.39 -8.13 0.46
CA LYS A 282 -0.41 -8.10 1.93
C LYS A 282 -0.78 -9.45 2.53
N THR A 283 -0.11 -9.89 3.60
CA THR A 283 -0.52 -11.10 4.35
C THR A 283 -1.64 -10.82 5.36
N SER A 284 -2.59 -11.75 5.51
CA SER A 284 -3.76 -11.65 6.40
C SER A 284 -3.46 -11.78 7.91
N SER A 285 -2.37 -12.44 8.32
CA SER A 285 -1.98 -12.55 9.74
C SER A 285 -0.53 -13.06 9.92
N HIS A 286 0.04 -12.89 11.13
CA HIS A 286 1.40 -13.34 11.50
C HIS A 286 1.61 -14.87 11.45
N THR A 287 0.57 -15.67 11.24
CA THR A 287 0.61 -17.15 11.30
C THR A 287 0.92 -17.81 9.96
N ASP A 288 0.91 -17.07 8.84
CA ASP A 288 1.19 -17.64 7.51
C ASP A 288 2.69 -17.96 7.27
N ASN A 289 3.52 -17.78 8.30
CA ASN A 289 4.93 -18.19 8.32
C ASN A 289 5.15 -19.62 8.83
N GLN A 290 4.09 -20.35 9.19
CA GLN A 290 4.17 -21.80 9.36
C GLN A 290 4.10 -22.41 7.96
N GLY A 291 5.27 -22.63 7.34
CA GLY A 291 5.36 -23.51 6.18
C GLY A 291 4.60 -24.78 6.52
N ARG A 292 3.58 -25.11 5.72
CA ARG A 292 2.98 -26.43 5.77
C ARG A 292 4.11 -27.40 5.46
N GLY A 293 4.50 -28.18 6.47
CA GLY A 293 5.33 -29.37 6.30
C GLY A 293 4.62 -30.42 5.49
#